data_AF-A0A7X9KF75-F1
#
_entry.id   AF-A0A7X9KF75-F1
#
_cell.length_a   1.000
_cell.length_b   1.000
_cell.length_c   1.000
_cell.angle_alpha   90.00
_cell.angle_beta   90.00
_cell.angle_gamma   90.00
#
_symmetry.space_group_name_H-M   'P 1'
#
loop_
_entity.id
_entity.type
_entity.pdbx_description
1 polymer ?
#
loop_
_entity_poly.entity_id
_entity_poly.type
_entity_poly.pdbx_seq_one_letter_code
_entity_poly.pdbx_strand_id
1 'polypeptide(L)'
;MLYFRFLALLFGTTMVFLAPVIALRGQRWIDLFSEALIPEKQPVWFWAAGAFAAFLTLITWYVQITSPVTLSWVMTLFITLSLVKAYCFIFRYEQARKVTLSLMDKGRTFTAGLAGILFLAGFCILCLGIFAF
;
A
#
# COMPACT_ATOMS: atom_id res chain seq x y z
N MET A 1 -2.97 13.96 -16.42
CA MET A 1 -3.23 12.65 -17.07
C MET A 1 -2.05 11.69 -16.90
N LEU A 2 -0.87 11.96 -17.48
CA LEU A 2 0.30 11.07 -17.38
C LEU A 2 0.74 10.73 -15.95
N TYR A 3 0.69 11.69 -15.01
CA TYR A 3 1.05 11.45 -13.61
C TYR A 3 0.17 10.39 -12.93
N PHE A 4 -1.16 10.56 -12.98
CA PHE A 4 -2.09 9.60 -12.38
C PHE A 4 -2.05 8.25 -13.08
N ARG A 5 -1.90 8.25 -14.41
CA ARG A 5 -1.70 7.02 -15.19
C ARG A 5 -0.44 6.28 -14.77
N PHE A 6 0.69 6.98 -14.63
CA PHE A 6 1.94 6.37 -14.17
C PHE A 6 1.82 5.77 -12.78
N LEU A 7 1.23 6.50 -11.82
CA LEU A 7 1.03 5.98 -10.46
C LEU A 7 0.09 4.78 -10.44
N ALA A 8 -1.01 4.83 -11.20
CA ALA A 8 -1.96 3.74 -11.29
C ALA A 8 -1.31 2.49 -11.89
N LEU A 9 -0.51 2.63 -12.94
CA LEU A 9 0.24 1.51 -13.51
C LEU A 9 1.28 0.97 -12.52
N LEU A 10 2.06 1.84 -11.88
CA LEU A 10 3.09 1.42 -10.92
C LEU A 10 2.48 0.67 -9.72
N PHE A 11 1.49 1.25 -9.05
CA PHE A 11 0.86 0.63 -7.88
C PHE A 11 0.00 -0.57 -8.25
N GLY A 12 -0.74 -0.47 -9.35
CA GLY A 12 -1.58 -1.56 -9.84
C GLY A 12 -0.75 -2.80 -10.20
N THR A 13 0.33 -2.61 -10.99
CA THR A 13 1.24 -3.71 -11.37
C THR A 13 1.90 -4.29 -10.13
N THR A 14 2.47 -3.46 -9.25
CA THR A 14 3.13 -3.98 -8.04
C THR A 14 2.17 -4.78 -7.16
N MET A 15 0.94 -4.33 -6.93
CA MET A 15 -0.07 -5.07 -6.16
C MET A 15 -0.47 -6.39 -6.80
N VAL A 16 -0.73 -6.40 -8.12
CA VAL A 16 -1.13 -7.61 -8.86
C VAL A 16 -0.01 -8.65 -8.86
N PHE A 17 1.26 -8.24 -8.97
CA PHE A 17 2.40 -9.15 -8.89
C PHE A 17 2.69 -9.63 -7.46
N LEU A 18 2.49 -8.78 -6.45
CA LEU A 18 2.76 -9.13 -5.06
C LEU A 18 1.73 -10.13 -4.51
N ALA A 19 0.46 -10.01 -4.92
CA ALA A 19 -0.62 -10.88 -4.47
C ALA A 19 -0.34 -12.39 -4.62
N PRO A 20 0.06 -12.93 -5.80
CA PRO A 20 0.39 -14.35 -5.93
C PRO A 20 1.63 -14.73 -5.11
N VAL A 21 2.63 -13.84 -4.97
CA VAL A 21 3.81 -14.11 -4.11
C VAL A 21 3.39 -14.31 -2.66
N ILE A 22 2.47 -13.49 -2.16
CA ILE A 22 1.91 -13.61 -0.81
C ILE A 22 1.12 -14.91 -0.66
N ALA A 23 0.22 -15.19 -1.62
CA ALA A 23 -0.63 -16.37 -1.59
C ALA A 23 0.18 -17.69 -1.65
N LEU A 24 1.24 -17.73 -2.45
CA LEU A 24 2.09 -18.91 -2.63
C LEU A 24 3.03 -19.14 -1.44
N ARG A 25 3.62 -18.08 -0.87
CA ARG A 25 4.53 -18.22 0.28
C ARG A 25 3.78 -18.46 1.60
N GLY A 26 2.55 -17.98 1.75
CA GLY A 26 1.70 -18.24 2.92
C GLY A 26 2.42 -17.98 4.25
N GLN A 27 2.71 -19.05 5.01
CA GLN A 27 3.42 -18.97 6.30
C GLN A 27 4.81 -18.30 6.17
N ARG A 28 5.58 -18.65 5.13
CA ARG A 28 6.91 -18.05 4.89
C ARG A 28 6.82 -16.56 4.59
N TRP A 29 5.69 -16.08 4.07
CA TRP A 29 5.45 -14.66 3.90
C TRP A 29 5.23 -13.98 5.24
N ILE A 30 4.52 -14.64 6.17
CA ILE A 30 4.29 -14.12 7.52
C ILE A 30 5.63 -13.95 8.25
N ASP A 31 6.48 -14.98 8.21
CA ASP A 31 7.80 -14.97 8.86
C ASP A 31 8.70 -13.87 8.27
N LEU A 32 8.78 -13.77 6.95
CA LEU A 32 9.53 -12.69 6.29
C LEU A 32 8.98 -11.31 6.64
N PHE A 33 7.67 -11.17 6.76
CA PHE A 33 7.03 -9.90 7.04
C PHE A 33 7.26 -9.46 8.49
N SER A 34 7.22 -10.38 9.44
CA SER A 34 7.48 -10.10 10.86
C SER A 34 8.96 -9.85 11.13
N GLU A 35 9.87 -10.54 10.46
CA GLU A 35 11.31 -10.40 10.69
C GLU A 35 11.93 -9.23 9.92
N ALA A 36 11.65 -9.11 8.62
CA ALA A 36 12.32 -8.14 7.76
C ALA A 36 11.56 -6.81 7.61
N LEU A 37 10.22 -6.87 7.52
CA LEU A 37 9.39 -5.69 7.23
C LEU A 37 8.88 -4.99 8.50
N ILE A 38 8.57 -5.72 9.57
CA ILE A 38 8.09 -5.14 10.85
C ILE A 38 8.82 -5.79 12.05
N PRO A 39 10.15 -5.59 12.16
CA PRO A 39 10.94 -6.14 13.26
C PRO A 39 10.50 -5.60 14.62
N GLU A 40 10.91 -6.21 15.72
CA GLU A 40 10.52 -5.75 17.07
C GLU A 40 10.91 -4.30 17.34
N LYS A 41 12.13 -3.92 16.97
CA LYS A 41 12.59 -2.53 17.09
C LYS A 41 12.22 -1.75 15.84
N GLN A 42 11.57 -0.60 16.00
CA GLN A 42 11.23 0.28 14.89
C GLN A 42 12.48 0.64 14.06
N PRO A 43 12.53 0.25 12.77
CA PRO A 43 13.67 0.56 11.94
C PRO A 43 13.59 2.01 11.41
N VAL A 44 14.75 2.63 11.27
CA VAL A 44 14.89 4.04 10.87
C VAL A 44 14.32 4.31 9.47
N TRP A 45 14.30 3.30 8.59
CA TRP A 45 13.76 3.44 7.23
C TRP A 45 12.25 3.75 7.21
N PHE A 46 11.49 3.48 8.29
CA PHE A 46 10.08 3.91 8.36
C PHE A 46 9.94 5.43 8.33
N TRP A 47 10.89 6.18 8.91
CA TRP A 47 10.88 7.64 8.83
C TRP A 47 11.07 8.12 7.40
N ALA A 48 12.01 7.52 6.66
CA ALA A 48 12.22 7.81 5.25
C ALA A 48 10.98 7.44 4.41
N ALA A 49 10.38 6.28 4.67
CA ALA A 49 9.18 5.83 3.98
C ALA A 49 7.98 6.74 4.25
N GLY A 50 7.80 7.23 5.49
CA GLY A 50 6.72 8.17 5.81
C GLY A 50 6.96 9.57 5.27
N ALA A 51 8.20 10.05 5.26
CA ALA A 51 8.55 11.31 4.58
C ALA A 51 8.24 11.22 3.07
N PHE A 52 8.59 10.09 2.44
CA PHE A 52 8.25 9.83 1.05
C PHE A 52 6.73 9.76 0.83
N ALA A 53 5.98 9.08 1.69
CA ALA A 53 4.53 9.01 1.62
C ALA A 53 3.87 10.40 1.77
N ALA A 54 4.39 11.24 2.68
CA ALA A 54 3.93 12.61 2.85
C ALA A 54 4.20 13.47 1.62
N PHE A 55 5.42 13.40 1.08
CA PHE A 55 5.80 14.11 -0.14
C PHE A 55 4.94 13.69 -1.34
N LEU A 56 4.77 12.37 -1.54
CA LEU A 56 3.92 11.83 -2.61
C LEU A 56 2.46 12.29 -2.45
N THR A 57 1.95 12.31 -1.23
CA THR A 57 0.58 12.78 -0.94
C THR A 57 0.43 14.26 -1.29
N LEU A 58 1.38 15.11 -0.89
CA LEU A 58 1.36 16.55 -1.20
C LEU A 58 1.37 16.82 -2.70
N ILE A 59 2.26 16.16 -3.46
CA ILE A 59 2.29 16.30 -4.92
C ILE A 59 0.97 15.83 -5.53
N THR A 60 0.43 14.70 -5.06
CA THR A 60 -0.81 14.15 -5.61
C THR A 60 -1.99 15.09 -5.42
N TRP A 61 -2.12 15.71 -4.24
CA TRP A 61 -3.14 16.72 -3.99
C TRP A 61 -2.93 17.99 -4.81
N TYR A 62 -1.69 18.44 -4.98
CA TYR A 62 -1.37 19.57 -5.85
C TYR A 62 -1.80 19.30 -7.29
N VAL A 63 -1.47 18.12 -7.84
CA VAL A 63 -1.86 17.73 -9.21
C VAL A 63 -3.37 17.52 -9.32
N GLN A 64 -4.03 16.98 -8.29
CA GLN A 64 -5.49 16.82 -8.23
C GLN A 64 -6.22 18.15 -8.38
N ILE A 65 -5.78 19.19 -7.66
CA ILE A 65 -6.45 20.50 -7.65
C ILE A 65 -6.18 21.26 -8.95
N THR A 66 -5.02 21.05 -9.57
CA THR A 66 -4.60 21.76 -10.79
C THR A 66 -4.98 21.05 -12.09
N SER A 67 -5.41 19.78 -12.04
CA SER A 67 -5.72 18.97 -13.23
C SER A 67 -7.21 18.65 -13.35
N PRO A 68 -7.84 18.85 -14.53
CA PRO A 68 -9.25 18.51 -14.76
C PRO A 68 -9.45 17.03 -15.08
N VAL A 69 -8.92 16.11 -14.27
CA VAL A 69 -9.06 14.66 -14.48
C VAL A 69 -10.20 14.13 -13.61
N THR A 70 -11.34 13.77 -14.21
CA THR A 70 -12.58 13.45 -13.48
C THR A 70 -12.45 12.33 -12.45
N LEU A 71 -11.65 11.29 -12.71
CA LEU A 71 -11.50 10.13 -11.83
C LEU A 71 -10.25 10.16 -10.94
N SER A 72 -9.47 11.24 -11.00
CA SER A 72 -8.18 11.32 -10.28
C SER A 72 -8.32 11.28 -8.76
N TRP A 73 -9.49 11.66 -8.24
CA TRP A 73 -9.80 11.64 -6.81
C TRP A 73 -9.66 10.24 -6.20
N VAL A 74 -9.92 9.17 -6.95
CA VAL A 74 -9.78 7.79 -6.47
C VAL A 74 -8.33 7.49 -6.11
N MET A 75 -7.39 7.86 -6.98
CA MET A 75 -5.96 7.69 -6.73
C MET A 75 -5.47 8.62 -5.61
N THR A 76 -6.00 9.84 -5.55
CA THR A 76 -5.67 10.81 -4.50
C THR A 76 -6.07 10.30 -3.12
N LEU A 77 -7.27 9.72 -2.98
CA LEU A 77 -7.69 9.07 -1.74
C LEU A 77 -6.84 7.84 -1.40
N PHE A 78 -6.56 6.98 -2.40
CA PHE A 78 -5.71 5.82 -2.20
C PHE A 78 -4.32 6.19 -1.68
N ILE A 79 -3.71 7.24 -2.24
CA ILE A 79 -2.40 7.75 -1.79
C ILE A 79 -2.52 8.39 -0.41
N THR A 80 -3.61 9.09 -0.11
CA THR A 80 -3.84 9.68 1.22
C THR A 80 -3.94 8.61 2.31
N LEU A 81 -4.52 7.44 2.01
CA LEU A 81 -4.54 6.30 2.96
C LEU A 81 -3.12 5.79 3.30
N SER A 82 -2.15 5.96 2.40
CA SER A 82 -0.75 5.64 2.69
C SER A 82 -0.16 6.52 3.79
N LEU A 83 -0.61 7.79 3.87
CA LEU A 83 -0.22 8.73 4.92
C LEU A 83 -0.74 8.29 6.29
N VAL A 84 -2.01 7.87 6.35
CA VAL A 84 -2.62 7.34 7.58
C VAL A 84 -1.85 6.10 8.06
N LYS A 85 -1.51 5.20 7.13
CA LYS A 85 -0.68 4.03 7.43
C LYS A 85 0.70 4.42 7.93
N ALA A 86 1.38 5.36 7.27
CA ALA A 86 2.70 5.84 7.67
C ALA A 86 2.67 6.46 9.08
N TYR A 87 1.64 7.26 9.40
CA TYR A 87 1.45 7.83 10.73
C TYR A 87 1.38 6.74 11.81
N CYS A 88 0.58 5.70 11.59
CA CYS A 88 0.47 4.58 12.52
C CYS A 88 1.82 3.88 12.74
N PHE A 89 2.59 3.63 11.68
CA PHE A 89 3.89 2.95 11.80
C PHE A 89 5.02 3.85 12.32
N ILE A 90 4.93 5.17 12.20
CA ILE A 90 5.94 6.09 12.72
C ILE A 90 5.71 6.39 14.19
N PHE A 91 4.50 6.83 14.54
CA PHE A 91 4.20 7.37 15.87
C PHE A 91 3.60 6.36 16.83
N ARG A 92 3.01 5.27 16.32
CA ARG A 92 2.35 4.23 17.11
C ARG A 92 2.82 2.83 16.72
N TYR A 93 4.13 2.70 16.50
CA TYR A 93 4.75 1.48 15.96
C TYR A 93 4.34 0.21 16.73
N GLU A 94 4.51 0.20 18.06
CA GLU A 94 4.17 -0.93 18.92
C GLU A 94 2.70 -1.37 18.75
N GLN A 95 1.79 -0.39 18.74
CA GLN A 95 0.36 -0.66 18.59
C GLN A 95 0.03 -1.17 17.18
N ALA A 96 0.60 -0.54 16.15
CA ALA A 96 0.42 -0.93 14.76
C ALA A 96 0.97 -2.34 14.48
N ARG A 97 2.15 -2.66 15.05
CA ARG A 97 2.78 -3.98 14.97
C ARG A 97 1.92 -5.03 15.65
N LYS A 98 1.47 -4.78 16.89
CA LYS A 98 0.61 -5.73 17.63
C LYS A 98 -0.68 -6.04 16.88
N VAL A 99 -1.36 -5.03 16.34
CA VAL A 99 -2.58 -5.23 15.53
C VAL A 99 -2.25 -6.04 14.27
N THR A 100 -1.20 -5.67 13.55
CA THR A 100 -0.83 -6.34 12.29
C THR A 100 -0.46 -7.80 12.53
N LEU A 101 0.35 -8.10 13.54
CA LEU A 101 0.73 -9.46 13.90
C LEU A 101 -0.47 -10.27 14.39
N SER A 102 -1.36 -9.69 15.20
CA SER A 102 -2.58 -10.39 15.64
C SER A 102 -3.51 -10.79 14.48
N LEU A 103 -3.52 -10.00 13.41
CA LEU A 103 -4.26 -10.34 12.19
C LEU A 103 -3.57 -11.44 11.39
N MET A 104 -2.23 -11.43 11.35
CA MET A 104 -1.42 -12.43 10.66
C MET A 104 -1.38 -13.78 11.39
N ASP A 105 -1.62 -13.80 12.70
CA ASP A 105 -1.70 -15.03 13.50
C ASP A 105 -2.87 -15.95 13.11
N LYS A 106 -3.85 -15.39 12.39
CA LYS A 106 -4.92 -16.17 11.72
C LYS A 106 -4.37 -17.08 10.59
N GLY A 107 -3.09 -16.95 10.26
CA GLY A 107 -2.36 -17.87 9.37
C GLY A 107 -2.78 -17.77 7.91
N ARG A 108 -2.87 -18.94 7.26
CA ARG A 108 -3.01 -19.04 5.80
C ARG A 108 -4.29 -18.38 5.26
N THR A 109 -5.41 -18.47 5.99
CA THR A 109 -6.70 -17.89 5.56
C THR A 109 -6.62 -16.37 5.48
N PHE A 110 -5.92 -15.72 6.42
CA PHE A 110 -5.68 -14.28 6.37
C PHE A 110 -4.76 -13.89 5.22
N THR A 111 -3.66 -14.61 5.00
CA THR A 111 -2.75 -14.32 3.87
C THR A 111 -3.43 -14.47 2.51
N ALA A 112 -4.32 -15.47 2.35
CA ALA A 112 -5.09 -15.66 1.13
C ALA A 112 -6.12 -14.55 0.92
N GLY A 113 -6.82 -14.14 1.99
CA GLY A 113 -7.75 -13.00 1.94
C GLY A 113 -7.04 -11.69 1.61
N LEU A 114 -5.90 -11.42 2.24
CA LEU A 114 -5.06 -10.25 1.98
C LEU A 114 -4.53 -10.24 0.55
N ALA A 115 -4.06 -11.37 0.03
CA ALA A 115 -3.65 -11.52 -1.36
C ALA A 115 -4.82 -11.28 -2.33
N GLY A 116 -6.01 -11.81 -2.04
CA GLY A 116 -7.21 -11.59 -2.84
C GLY A 116 -7.62 -10.12 -2.91
N ILE A 117 -7.64 -9.42 -1.76
CA ILE A 117 -7.94 -7.99 -1.70
C ILE A 117 -6.88 -7.18 -2.45
N LEU A 118 -5.60 -7.50 -2.28
CA LEU A 118 -4.49 -6.85 -2.99
C LEU A 118 -4.61 -7.03 -4.51
N PHE A 119 -4.92 -8.25 -4.96
CA PHE A 119 -5.10 -8.54 -6.37
C PHE A 119 -6.26 -7.75 -6.96
N LEU A 120 -7.43 -7.77 -6.29
CA LEU A 120 -8.62 -7.06 -6.75
C LEU A 120 -8.39 -5.55 -6.78
N ALA A 121 -7.84 -4.97 -5.69
CA ALA A 121 -7.52 -3.56 -5.63
C ALA A 121 -6.49 -3.16 -6.69
N GLY A 122 -5.42 -3.93 -6.85
CA GLY A 122 -4.40 -3.72 -7.87
C GLY A 122 -4.97 -3.78 -9.29
N PHE A 123 -5.85 -4.75 -9.56
CA PHE A 123 -6.53 -4.87 -10.84
C PHE A 123 -7.45 -3.67 -11.13
N CYS A 124 -8.24 -3.23 -10.15
CA CYS A 124 -9.07 -2.03 -10.30
C CYS A 124 -8.23 -0.78 -10.57
N ILE A 125 -7.11 -0.62 -9.86
CA ILE A 125 -6.18 0.50 -10.07
C ILE A 125 -5.53 0.43 -11.46
N LEU A 126 -5.17 -0.76 -11.95
CA LEU A 126 -4.68 -0.93 -13.33
C LEU A 126 -5.73 -0.54 -14.36
N CYS A 127 -6.97 -0.98 -14.18
CA CYS A 127 -8.07 -0.61 -15.07
C CYS A 127 -8.27 0.92 -15.10
N LEU A 128 -8.18 1.60 -13.95
CA LEU A 128 -8.20 3.06 -13.91
C LEU A 128 -7.03 3.67 -14.69
N GLY A 129 -5.82 3.13 -14.52
CA GLY A 129 -4.64 3.60 -15.26
C GLY A 129 -4.70 3.40 -16.77
N ILE A 130 -5.38 2.35 -17.25
CA ILE A 130 -5.45 2.03 -18.69
C ILE A 130 -6.64 2.74 -19.36
N PHE A 131 -7.80 2.76 -18.71
CA PHE A 131 -9.06 3.18 -19.33
C PHE A 131 -9.56 4.55 -18.89
N ALA A 132 -9.14 5.06 -17.72
CA ALA A 132 -9.69 6.29 -17.13
C ALA A 132 -8.71 7.48 -17.06
N PHE A 133 -7.40 7.26 -17.17
CA PHE A 133 -6.34 8.28 -17.06
C PHE A 133 -5.49 8.42 -18.31
#